data_AF-A0AAD4JZI3-F1
#
_entry.id   AF-A0AAD4JZI3-F1
#
_cell.length_a   1.000
_cell.length_b   1.000
_cell.length_c   1.000
_cell.angle_alpha   90.00
_cell.angle_beta   90.00
_cell.angle_gamma   90.00
#
_symmetry.space_group_name_H-M   'P 1'
#
loop_
_entity.id
_entity.type
_entity.pdbx_description
1 polymer ?
#
loop_
_entity_poly.entity_id
_entity_poly.type
_entity_poly.pdbx_seq_one_letter_code
_entity_poly.pdbx_strand_id
1 'polypeptide(L)'
;QNDGVHQITVSGIAPFDVLCDSKFLGPGWIVIQQGIDGTEDFSRSWAAYREGFGKFDGDFFLGLEKIYRLTNSRRHELYAQYVASNRNVYLALYDDFKISDESSGYALSLGEFTGNLDMLGYDNKMKFTTYDRDNDNYSRRCAEAHKSGWWFNNCTSL
;
A
#
# COMPACT_ATOMS: atom_id res chain seq x y z
N GLN A 1 5.86 20.56 -5.51
CA GLN A 1 6.03 19.40 -6.41
C GLN A 1 4.81 19.39 -7.31
N ASN A 2 5.00 19.34 -8.62
CA ASN A 2 3.88 19.38 -9.57
C ASN A 2 3.27 17.98 -9.73
N ASP A 3 2.01 17.89 -10.15
CA ASP A 3 1.37 16.62 -10.50
C ASP A 3 2.15 15.83 -11.55
N GLY A 4 2.04 14.50 -11.50
CA GLY A 4 2.53 13.59 -12.53
C GLY A 4 3.64 12.67 -12.07
N VAL A 5 4.28 12.01 -13.04
CA VAL A 5 5.34 11.03 -12.78
C VAL A 5 6.68 11.75 -12.61
N HIS A 6 7.37 11.45 -11.51
CA HIS A 6 8.69 11.99 -11.20
C HIS A 6 9.65 10.88 -10.82
N GLN A 7 10.88 10.95 -11.30
CA GLN A 7 11.94 10.08 -10.81
C GLN A 7 12.50 10.63 -9.50
N ILE A 8 12.61 9.78 -8.49
CA ILE A 8 13.18 10.12 -7.19
C ILE A 8 14.35 9.21 -6.85
N THR A 9 15.18 9.67 -5.90
CA THR A 9 16.30 8.90 -5.36
C THR A 9 16.09 8.71 -3.86
N VAL A 10 16.21 7.45 -3.41
CA VAL A 10 16.15 7.07 -2.01
C VAL A 10 17.34 6.14 -1.72
N SER A 11 17.98 6.31 -0.57
CA SER A 11 19.16 5.51 -0.20
C SER A 11 18.85 4.00 -0.18
N GLY A 12 19.75 3.20 -0.77
CA GLY A 12 19.66 1.74 -0.75
C GLY A 12 18.87 1.10 -1.90
N ILE A 13 18.40 1.89 -2.88
CA ILE A 13 17.79 1.39 -4.12
C ILE A 13 18.17 2.30 -5.30
N ALA A 14 18.13 1.76 -6.52
CA ALA A 14 18.28 2.56 -7.73
C ALA A 14 17.15 3.60 -7.84
N PRO A 15 17.36 4.74 -8.52
CA PRO A 15 16.29 5.71 -8.78
C PRO A 15 15.08 5.05 -9.43
N PHE A 16 13.89 5.50 -9.04
CA PHE A 16 12.63 4.95 -9.53
C PHE A 16 11.56 6.03 -9.66
N ASP A 17 10.57 5.75 -10.50
CA ASP A 17 9.48 6.66 -10.76
C ASP A 17 8.38 6.55 -9.70
N VAL A 18 7.77 7.68 -9.35
CA VAL A 18 6.61 7.79 -8.47
C VAL A 18 5.56 8.69 -9.11
N LEU A 19 4.30 8.40 -8.83
CA LEU A 19 3.20 9.30 -9.16
C LEU A 19 2.98 10.29 -8.00
N CYS A 20 3.09 11.57 -8.29
CA CYS A 20 2.70 12.64 -7.39
C CYS A 20 1.32 13.16 -7.76
N ASP A 21 0.42 13.24 -6.77
CA ASP A 21 -0.92 13.79 -6.93
C ASP A 21 -1.17 14.91 -5.92
N SER A 22 -1.37 16.13 -6.43
CA SER A 22 -1.71 17.31 -5.65
C SER A 22 -3.18 17.72 -5.74
N LYS A 23 -3.98 17.03 -6.56
CA LYS A 23 -5.39 17.39 -6.81
C LYS A 23 -6.26 17.18 -5.58
N PHE A 24 -6.00 16.12 -4.81
CA PHE A 24 -6.88 15.73 -3.70
C PHE A 24 -6.43 16.29 -2.34
N LEU A 25 -5.12 16.32 -2.08
CA LEU A 25 -4.57 16.64 -0.76
C LEU A 25 -3.52 17.76 -0.78
N GLY A 26 -3.41 18.48 -1.90
CA GLY A 26 -2.34 19.44 -2.12
C GLY A 26 -0.99 18.77 -2.39
N PRO A 27 0.09 19.55 -2.57
CA PRO A 27 1.38 19.02 -2.98
C PRO A 27 2.04 18.18 -1.87
N GLY A 28 2.80 17.15 -2.27
CA GLY A 28 3.67 16.39 -1.36
C GLY A 28 3.30 14.91 -1.19
N TRP A 29 2.23 14.45 -1.85
CA TRP A 29 1.79 13.06 -1.79
C TRP A 29 2.37 12.20 -2.91
N ILE A 30 2.87 11.04 -2.52
CA ILE A 30 3.26 9.97 -3.44
C ILE A 30 2.16 8.90 -3.40
N VAL A 31 1.62 8.55 -4.55
CA VAL A 31 0.64 7.47 -4.67
C VAL A 31 1.39 6.14 -4.66
N ILE A 32 1.11 5.29 -3.66
CA ILE A 32 1.75 3.97 -3.51
C ILE A 32 0.91 2.82 -4.07
N GLN A 33 -0.40 3.04 -4.19
CA GLN A 33 -1.36 2.09 -4.76
C GLN A 33 -2.54 2.88 -5.32
N GLN A 34 -3.07 2.44 -6.46
CA GLN A 34 -4.26 3.00 -7.06
C GLN A 34 -5.07 1.88 -7.74
N GLY A 35 -6.39 1.94 -7.58
CA GLY A 35 -7.36 1.11 -8.30
C GLY A 35 -8.53 1.98 -8.75
N ILE A 36 -8.67 2.17 -10.06
CA ILE A 36 -9.65 3.03 -10.72
C ILE A 36 -10.50 2.24 -11.70
N ASP A 37 -9.89 1.39 -12.53
CA ASP A 37 -10.55 0.80 -13.70
C ASP A 37 -10.65 -0.73 -13.68
N GLY A 38 -9.95 -1.40 -12.76
CA GLY A 38 -9.98 -2.85 -12.58
C GLY A 38 -9.20 -3.61 -13.66
N THR A 39 -8.29 -2.94 -14.38
CA THR A 39 -7.53 -3.54 -15.48
C THR A 39 -6.30 -4.34 -15.03
N GLU A 40 -5.77 -4.06 -13.84
CA GLU A 40 -4.61 -4.76 -13.30
C GLU A 40 -5.04 -5.91 -12.38
N ASP A 41 -4.46 -7.10 -12.58
CA ASP A 41 -4.64 -8.23 -11.67
C ASP A 41 -3.80 -8.04 -10.41
N PHE A 42 -4.44 -7.96 -9.25
CA PHE A 42 -3.78 -7.85 -7.94
C PHE A 42 -3.49 -9.22 -7.30
N SER A 43 -3.93 -10.34 -7.89
CA SER A 43 -3.58 -11.68 -7.42
C SER A 43 -2.16 -12.06 -7.85
N ARG A 44 -1.16 -11.35 -7.34
CA ARG A 44 0.25 -11.43 -7.74
C ARG A 44 1.13 -12.14 -6.71
N SER A 45 2.27 -12.65 -7.18
CA SER A 45 3.26 -13.32 -6.35
C SER A 45 3.96 -12.35 -5.39
N TRP A 46 4.60 -12.89 -4.37
CA TRP A 46 5.50 -12.15 -3.48
C TRP A 46 6.53 -11.32 -4.25
N ALA A 47 7.18 -11.92 -5.24
CA ALA A 47 8.19 -11.25 -6.05
C ALA A 47 7.60 -10.07 -6.84
N ALA A 48 6.40 -10.20 -7.39
CA ALA A 48 5.73 -9.11 -8.09
C ALA A 48 5.32 -7.98 -7.12
N TYR A 49 4.79 -8.30 -5.94
CA TYR A 49 4.52 -7.30 -4.91
C TYR A 49 5.78 -6.61 -4.39
N ARG A 50 6.91 -7.32 -4.31
CA ARG A 50 8.20 -6.72 -3.95
C ARG A 50 8.61 -5.65 -4.94
N GLU A 51 8.59 -5.99 -6.23
CA GLU A 51 9.05 -5.11 -7.31
C GLU A 51 8.04 -4.02 -7.70
N GLY A 52 6.75 -4.26 -7.48
CA GLY A 52 5.65 -3.42 -7.98
C GLY A 52 5.19 -3.82 -9.38
N PHE A 53 3.98 -3.39 -9.73
CA PHE A 53 3.31 -3.73 -10.99
C PHE A 53 2.23 -2.70 -11.35
N GLY A 54 1.67 -2.81 -12.55
CA GLY A 54 0.71 -1.85 -13.10
C GLY A 54 1.36 -0.59 -13.67
N LYS A 55 0.54 0.41 -14.01
CA LYS A 55 0.97 1.66 -14.63
C LYS A 55 0.34 2.87 -13.96
N PHE A 56 1.05 4.00 -13.94
CA PHE A 56 0.59 5.23 -13.28
C PHE A 56 -0.63 5.91 -13.94
N ASP A 57 -1.02 5.50 -15.14
CA ASP A 57 -2.22 5.97 -15.83
C ASP A 57 -3.47 5.10 -15.55
N GLY A 58 -3.37 4.12 -14.65
CA GLY A 58 -4.47 3.25 -14.23
C GLY A 58 -4.19 2.56 -12.90
N ASP A 59 -4.47 1.27 -12.83
CA ASP A 59 -4.28 0.47 -11.63
C ASP A 59 -2.81 0.10 -11.43
N PHE A 60 -2.27 0.32 -10.23
CA PHE A 60 -0.89 -0.05 -9.92
C PHE A 60 -0.62 -0.25 -8.43
N PHE A 61 0.51 -0.90 -8.16
CA PHE A 61 1.14 -0.99 -6.85
C PHE A 61 2.62 -0.66 -6.97
N LEU A 62 3.10 0.31 -6.18
CA LEU A 62 4.46 0.86 -6.31
C LEU A 62 5.55 -0.19 -6.08
N GLY A 63 5.30 -1.14 -5.18
CA GLY A 63 6.24 -2.20 -4.80
C GLY A 63 6.72 -2.06 -3.36
N LEU A 64 6.71 -3.17 -2.61
CA LEU A 64 7.02 -3.20 -1.18
C LEU A 64 8.44 -2.71 -0.91
N GLU A 65 9.43 -3.05 -1.74
CA GLU A 65 10.80 -2.59 -1.50
C GLU A 65 10.91 -1.07 -1.61
N LYS A 66 10.22 -0.46 -2.58
CA LYS A 66 10.19 1.01 -2.74
C LYS A 66 9.49 1.68 -1.56
N ILE A 67 8.35 1.13 -1.13
CA ILE A 67 7.59 1.64 0.03
C ILE A 67 8.41 1.52 1.33
N TYR A 68 9.14 0.41 1.52
CA TYR A 68 10.04 0.21 2.65
C TYR A 68 11.12 1.30 2.69
N ARG A 69 11.83 1.51 1.58
CA ARG A 69 12.88 2.53 1.48
C ARG A 69 12.34 3.93 1.73
N LEU A 70 11.19 4.26 1.17
CA LEU A 70 10.52 5.55 1.40
C LEU A 70 10.20 5.76 2.88
N THR A 71 9.43 4.86 3.47
CA THR A 71 8.93 5.01 4.84
C THR A 71 10.01 4.92 5.93
N ASN A 72 11.16 4.31 5.63
CA ASN A 72 12.30 4.25 6.55
C ASN A 72 13.33 5.38 6.33
N SER A 73 13.20 6.19 5.28
CA SER A 73 14.09 7.35 5.05
C SER A 73 13.75 8.55 5.94
N ARG A 74 12.47 8.68 6.33
CA ARG A 74 11.92 9.70 7.23
C ARG A 74 10.50 9.29 7.63
N ARG A 75 9.94 9.97 8.63
CA ARG A 75 8.52 9.80 8.99
C ARG A 75 7.62 10.19 7.81
N HIS A 76 6.63 9.34 7.53
CA HIS A 76 5.59 9.58 6.54
C HIS A 76 4.22 9.34 7.17
N GLU A 77 3.22 10.06 6.70
CA GLU A 77 1.81 9.77 6.96
C GLU A 77 1.23 8.94 5.81
N LEU A 78 0.14 8.21 6.09
CA LEU A 78 -0.61 7.47 5.08
C LEU A 78 -2.04 8.00 5.02
N TYR A 79 -2.46 8.38 3.82
CA TYR A 79 -3.86 8.64 3.50
C TYR A 79 -4.39 7.53 2.62
N ALA A 80 -5.51 6.94 3.01
CA ALA A 80 -6.26 5.97 2.23
C ALA A 80 -7.67 6.50 1.96
N GLN A 81 -8.12 6.35 0.72
CA GLN A 81 -9.47 6.71 0.28
C GLN A 81 -10.10 5.53 -0.44
N TYR A 82 -11.38 5.29 -0.13
CA TYR A 82 -12.22 4.33 -0.82
C TYR A 82 -13.54 5.00 -1.21
N VAL A 83 -13.89 4.94 -2.49
CA VAL A 83 -15.16 5.44 -3.02
C VAL A 83 -16.06 4.25 -3.32
N ALA A 84 -17.11 4.09 -2.52
CA ALA A 84 -18.06 3.00 -2.70
C ALA A 84 -18.96 3.23 -3.92
N SER A 85 -19.60 2.17 -4.41
CA SER A 85 -20.52 2.20 -5.55
C SER A 85 -21.70 3.17 -5.36
N ASN A 86 -22.10 3.42 -4.12
CA ASN A 86 -23.13 4.40 -3.76
C ASN A 86 -22.62 5.86 -3.68
N ARG A 87 -21.36 6.11 -4.06
CA ARG A 87 -20.65 7.40 -4.00
C ARG A 87 -20.30 7.89 -2.60
N ASN A 88 -20.44 7.05 -1.57
CA ASN A 88 -19.88 7.36 -0.26
C ASN A 88 -18.36 7.36 -0.33
N VAL A 89 -17.74 8.35 0.31
CA VAL A 89 -16.28 8.48 0.41
C VAL A 89 -15.86 8.12 1.83
N TYR A 90 -15.01 7.12 1.93
CA TYR A 90 -14.38 6.69 3.17
C TYR A 90 -12.90 7.08 3.15
N LEU A 91 -12.41 7.57 4.28
CA LEU A 91 -11.08 8.16 4.43
C LEU A 91 -10.45 7.66 5.74
N ALA A 92 -9.18 7.30 5.65
CA ALA A 92 -8.32 7.02 6.79
C ALA A 92 -6.99 7.76 6.64
N LEU A 93 -6.56 8.43 7.71
CA LEU A 93 -5.25 9.06 7.83
C LEU A 93 -4.52 8.47 9.03
N TYR A 94 -3.29 8.02 8.83
CA TYR A 94 -2.39 7.53 9.88
C TYR A 94 -1.14 8.41 9.95
N ASP A 95 -0.80 8.89 11.14
CA ASP A 95 0.25 9.91 11.32
C ASP A 95 1.70 9.36 11.32
N ASP A 96 1.88 8.05 11.38
CA ASP A 96 3.15 7.36 11.13
C ASP A 96 2.87 6.09 10.33
N PHE A 97 3.38 5.99 9.10
CA PHE A 97 3.26 4.82 8.24
C PHE A 97 4.64 4.29 7.91
N LYS A 98 4.87 3.04 8.31
CA LYS A 98 6.10 2.29 8.02
C LYS A 98 5.80 0.86 7.69
N ILE A 99 6.68 0.27 6.90
CA ILE A 99 6.78 -1.18 6.77
C ILE A 99 8.20 -1.63 7.15
N SER A 100 8.33 -2.86 7.64
CA SER A 100 9.64 -3.46 7.91
C SER A 100 10.35 -3.86 6.61
N ASP A 101 11.57 -4.37 6.71
CA ASP A 101 12.25 -4.98 5.57
C ASP A 101 11.63 -6.33 5.15
N GLU A 102 12.13 -6.89 4.04
CA GLU A 102 11.69 -8.19 3.49
C GLU A 102 11.92 -9.36 4.46
N SER A 103 13.01 -9.33 5.23
CA SER A 103 13.36 -10.39 6.19
C SER A 103 12.34 -10.49 7.32
N SER A 104 11.75 -9.35 7.68
CA SER A 104 10.67 -9.21 8.64
C SER A 104 9.28 -9.29 8.00
N GLY A 105 9.20 -9.56 6.69
CA GLY A 105 7.95 -9.79 5.95
C GLY A 105 7.18 -8.51 5.61
N TYR A 106 7.88 -7.37 5.45
CA TYR A 106 7.26 -6.07 5.17
C TYR A 106 6.12 -5.71 6.15
N ALA A 107 6.29 -6.02 7.43
CA ALA A 107 5.26 -5.87 8.45
C ALA A 107 4.82 -4.41 8.62
N LEU A 108 3.50 -4.20 8.67
CA LEU A 108 2.87 -2.89 8.75
C LEU A 108 3.05 -2.26 10.14
N SER A 109 3.33 -0.97 10.19
CA SER A 109 3.29 -0.18 11.42
C SER A 109 2.59 1.14 11.17
N LEU A 110 1.48 1.33 11.87
CA LEU A 110 0.67 2.54 11.82
C LEU A 110 0.71 3.29 13.15
N GLY A 111 0.67 4.62 13.07
CA GLY A 111 0.45 5.55 14.17
C GLY A 111 -1.04 5.76 14.45
N GLU A 112 -1.37 6.95 14.95
CA GLU A 112 -2.75 7.30 15.33
C GLU A 112 -3.64 7.48 14.10
N PHE A 113 -4.83 6.90 14.15
CA PHE A 113 -5.85 7.00 13.10
C PHE A 113 -6.71 8.24 13.29
N THR A 114 -6.99 8.92 12.17
CA THR A 114 -8.08 9.90 12.06
C THR A 114 -8.85 9.66 10.76
N GLY A 115 -10.16 9.88 10.75
CA GLY A 115 -10.99 9.64 9.57
C GLY A 115 -12.40 9.21 9.91
N ASN A 116 -13.15 8.77 8.90
CA ASN A 116 -14.52 8.28 9.08
C ASN A 116 -14.63 6.74 8.99
N LEU A 117 -13.56 6.04 8.62
CA LEU A 117 -13.47 4.59 8.62
C LEU A 117 -12.01 4.17 8.84
N ASP A 118 -11.73 3.40 9.88
CA ASP A 118 -10.40 2.82 10.09
C ASP A 118 -10.23 1.62 9.14
N MET A 119 -9.33 1.75 8.17
CA MET A 119 -9.18 0.78 7.07
C MET A 119 -8.08 -0.26 7.29
N LEU A 120 -7.06 0.07 8.08
CA LEU A 120 -5.87 -0.75 8.27
C LEU A 120 -5.57 -1.03 9.75
N GLY A 121 -6.33 -0.46 10.70
CA GLY A 121 -6.09 -0.64 12.13
C GLY A 121 -6.10 -2.10 12.58
N TYR A 122 -7.00 -2.92 12.01
CA TYR A 122 -7.09 -4.35 12.29
C TYR A 122 -5.88 -5.16 11.77
N ASP A 123 -5.28 -4.67 10.69
CA ASP A 123 -4.15 -5.26 9.97
C ASP A 123 -2.80 -4.71 10.46
N ASN A 124 -2.80 -3.77 11.42
CA ASN A 124 -1.58 -3.18 11.97
C ASN A 124 -0.71 -4.27 12.63
N LYS A 125 0.61 -4.16 12.46
CA LYS A 125 1.63 -5.12 12.91
C LYS A 125 1.64 -6.46 12.18
N MET A 126 0.76 -6.68 11.21
CA MET A 126 0.77 -7.91 10.42
C MET A 126 1.85 -7.88 9.33
N LYS A 127 2.33 -9.07 8.98
CA LYS A 127 3.22 -9.26 7.83
C LYS A 127 2.42 -9.23 6.54
N PHE A 128 3.07 -8.87 5.45
CA PHE A 128 2.45 -8.93 4.14
C PHE A 128 2.28 -10.40 3.71
N THR A 129 1.16 -10.72 3.06
CA THR A 129 0.81 -12.06 2.61
C THR A 129 0.39 -12.01 1.13
N THR A 130 0.78 -13.04 0.38
CA THR A 130 0.47 -13.24 -1.05
C THR A 130 0.11 -14.70 -1.28
N TYR A 131 -0.42 -15.06 -2.46
CA TYR A 131 -0.87 -16.44 -2.71
C TYR A 131 0.25 -17.49 -2.59
N ASP A 132 1.51 -17.11 -2.83
CA ASP A 132 2.69 -17.98 -2.77
C ASP A 132 3.54 -17.77 -1.52
N ARG A 133 3.16 -16.84 -0.64
CA ARG A 133 3.81 -16.62 0.67
C ARG A 133 2.77 -16.24 1.72
N ASP A 134 2.36 -17.24 2.48
CA ASP A 134 1.39 -17.14 3.56
C ASP A 134 2.09 -16.72 4.87
N ASN A 135 1.82 -15.49 5.31
CA ASN A 135 2.27 -14.97 6.61
C ASN A 135 1.09 -14.48 7.47
N ASP A 136 -0.15 -14.84 7.10
CA ASP A 136 -1.34 -14.41 7.82
C ASP A 136 -1.59 -15.29 9.06
N ASN A 137 -2.49 -14.85 9.95
CA ASN A 137 -2.80 -15.57 11.20
C ASN A 137 -3.99 -16.53 11.05
N TYR A 138 -4.50 -16.74 9.84
CA TYR A 138 -5.65 -17.61 9.61
C TYR A 138 -5.22 -19.01 9.17
N SER A 139 -6.09 -19.98 9.43
CA SER A 139 -5.86 -21.37 9.00
C SER A 139 -6.19 -21.61 7.52
N ARG A 140 -6.82 -20.64 6.85
CA ARG A 140 -7.05 -20.63 5.40
C ARG A 140 -6.30 -19.46 4.77
N ARG A 141 -5.98 -19.58 3.49
CA ARG A 141 -5.18 -18.60 2.76
C ARG A 141 -5.99 -17.36 2.39
N CYS A 142 -5.80 -16.26 3.11
CA CYS A 142 -6.55 -15.03 2.87
C CYS A 142 -6.25 -14.43 1.49
N ALA A 143 -4.99 -14.49 1.04
CA ALA A 143 -4.61 -14.00 -0.28
C ALA A 143 -5.33 -14.73 -1.43
N GLU A 144 -5.61 -16.03 -1.29
CA GLU A 144 -6.39 -16.78 -2.29
C GLU A 144 -7.88 -16.40 -2.25
N ALA A 145 -8.43 -16.21 -1.05
CA ALA A 145 -9.83 -15.83 -0.86
C ALA A 145 -10.14 -14.42 -1.39
N HIS A 146 -9.26 -13.46 -1.10
CA HIS A 146 -9.39 -12.06 -1.52
C HIS A 146 -8.81 -11.79 -2.91
N LYS A 147 -8.05 -12.72 -3.48
CA LYS A 147 -7.34 -12.57 -4.77
C LYS A 147 -6.45 -11.33 -4.79
N SER A 148 -5.74 -11.10 -3.70
CA SER A 148 -4.85 -9.94 -3.53
C SER A 148 -3.75 -10.25 -2.51
N GLY A 149 -2.68 -9.46 -2.56
CA GLY A 149 -1.71 -9.37 -1.47
C GLY A 149 -2.06 -8.24 -0.51
N TRP A 150 -1.92 -8.49 0.80
CA TRP A 150 -2.23 -7.52 1.85
C TRP A 150 -1.52 -7.85 3.17
N TRP A 151 -1.56 -6.94 4.14
CA TRP A 151 -1.17 -7.20 5.52
C TRP A 151 -2.26 -7.97 6.30
N PHE A 152 -2.67 -9.13 5.77
CA PHE A 152 -3.76 -9.91 6.37
C PHE A 152 -3.42 -10.34 7.80
N ASN A 153 -4.37 -10.13 8.71
CA ASN A 153 -4.42 -10.73 10.04
C ASN A 153 -5.15 -12.08 9.97
N ASN A 154 -6.33 -12.21 10.57
CA ASN A 154 -7.28 -13.29 10.26
C ASN A 154 -8.10 -12.86 9.03
N CYS A 155 -7.43 -12.79 7.89
CA CYS A 155 -7.81 -12.01 6.71
C CYS A 155 -7.86 -10.51 7.03
N THR A 156 -8.84 -9.76 6.53
CA THR A 156 -8.95 -8.32 6.77
C THR A 156 -10.37 -7.95 7.20
N SER A 157 -10.52 -6.79 7.84
CA SER A 157 -11.80 -6.29 8.32
C SER A 157 -12.63 -5.54 7.27
N LEU A 158 -12.12 -5.40 6.04
CA LEU A 158 -12.75 -4.67 4.93
C LEU A 158 -12.89 -5.50 3.64
#